data_AF-A0AA47MB97-F1
#
_entry.id   AF-A0AA47MB97-F1
#
_cell.length_a   1.000
_cell.length_b   1.000
_cell.length_c   1.000
_cell.angle_alpha   90.00
_cell.angle_beta   90.00
_cell.angle_gamma   90.00
#
_symmetry.space_group_name_H-M   'P 1'
#
loop_
_entity.id
_entity.type
_entity.pdbx_description
1 polymer ?
#
loop_
_entity_poly.entity_id
_entity_poly.type
_entity_poly.pdbx_seq_one_letter_code
_entity_poly.pdbx_strand_id
1 'polypeptide(L)'
;MISRFLEQQQAVCGVLAGDRSTWHLMPKDNDITVLEELSQLLCPLHEFTDVLASERREHAYVPTALCSHSHIFPQPYVPTFLSFFQN
;
A
#
# COMPACT_ATOMS: atom_id res chain seq x y z
N MET A 1 -9.65 -5.67 5.43
CA MET A 1 -10.36 -6.05 6.69
C MET A 1 -11.81 -5.62 6.66
N ILE A 2 -12.12 -4.39 6.25
CA ILE A 2 -13.50 -3.88 6.17
C ILE A 2 -14.39 -4.70 5.22
N SER A 3 -13.94 -5.00 3.99
CA SER A 3 -14.73 -5.81 3.05
C SER A 3 -15.10 -7.19 3.60
N ARG A 4 -14.15 -7.86 4.27
CA ARG A 4 -14.41 -9.15 4.95
C ARG A 4 -15.46 -9.03 6.06
N PHE A 5 -15.43 -7.93 6.82
CA PHE A 5 -16.44 -7.70 7.85
C PHE A 5 -17.82 -7.47 7.24
N LEU A 6 -17.93 -6.66 6.18
CA LEU A 6 -19.19 -6.41 5.47
C LEU A 6 -19.78 -7.71 4.89
N GLU A 7 -18.96 -8.56 4.27
CA GLU A 7 -19.36 -9.88 3.76
C GLU A 7 -19.89 -10.80 4.87
N GLN A 8 -19.30 -10.74 6.06
CA GLN A 8 -19.62 -11.62 7.19
C GLN A 8 -20.59 -10.99 8.20
N GLN A 9 -21.10 -9.78 7.94
CA GLN A 9 -21.85 -8.99 8.91
C GLN A 9 -23.03 -9.77 9.50
N GLN A 10 -23.81 -10.47 8.66
CA GLN A 10 -24.95 -11.27 9.15
C GLN A 10 -24.54 -12.35 10.15
N ALA A 11 -23.40 -13.03 9.90
CA ALA A 11 -22.89 -14.05 10.82
C ALA A 11 -22.45 -13.41 12.14
N VAL A 12 -21.77 -12.26 12.09
CA VAL A 12 -21.37 -11.50 13.28
C VAL A 12 -22.60 -11.06 14.07
N CYS A 13 -23.60 -10.46 13.43
CA CYS A 13 -24.85 -10.08 14.09
C CYS A 13 -25.60 -11.28 14.67
N GLY A 14 -25.59 -12.42 13.98
CA GLY A 14 -26.20 -13.66 14.46
C GLY A 14 -25.54 -14.18 15.75
N VAL A 15 -24.21 -14.13 15.83
CA VAL A 15 -23.46 -14.49 17.03
C VAL A 15 -23.75 -13.52 18.18
N LEU A 16 -23.71 -12.21 17.91
CA LEU A 16 -23.98 -11.17 18.92
C LEU A 16 -25.43 -11.20 19.42
N ALA A 17 -26.39 -11.52 18.55
CA ALA A 17 -27.79 -11.66 18.95
C ALA A 17 -28.00 -12.81 19.96
N GLY A 18 -27.17 -13.86 19.90
CA GLY A 18 -27.23 -15.04 20.76
C GLY A 18 -26.83 -14.79 22.23
N ASP A 19 -26.08 -13.73 22.53
CA ASP A 19 -25.70 -13.36 23.89
C ASP A 19 -26.05 -11.90 24.19
N ARG A 20 -27.03 -11.70 25.09
CA ARG A 20 -27.48 -10.38 25.57
C ARG A 20 -26.36 -9.53 26.16
N SER A 21 -25.34 -10.15 26.76
CA SER A 21 -24.21 -9.41 27.30
C SER A 21 -23.43 -8.68 26.20
N THR A 22 -23.47 -9.17 24.96
CA THR A 22 -22.71 -8.64 23.81
C THR A 22 -23.49 -7.67 22.93
N TRP A 23 -24.77 -7.43 23.22
CA TRP A 23 -25.62 -6.56 22.40
C TRP A 23 -25.10 -5.12 22.28
N HIS A 24 -24.31 -4.65 23.25
CA HIS A 24 -23.67 -3.34 23.19
C HIS A 24 -22.60 -3.23 22.08
N LEU A 25 -22.18 -4.35 21.49
CA LEU A 25 -21.27 -4.42 20.35
C LEU A 25 -22.01 -4.55 19.01
N MET A 26 -23.35 -4.61 19.01
CA MET A 26 -24.12 -4.76 17.79
C MET A 26 -23.84 -3.56 16.86
N PRO A 27 -23.32 -3.79 15.65
CA PRO A 27 -23.08 -2.70 14.71
C PRO A 27 -24.42 -2.07 14.33
N LYS A 28 -24.47 -0.74 14.36
CA LYS A 28 -25.66 0.02 13.95
C LYS A 28 -25.64 0.22 12.44
N ASP A 29 -26.80 0.47 11.85
CA ASP A 29 -26.92 0.71 10.41
C ASP A 29 -25.98 1.84 9.93
N ASN A 30 -25.85 2.91 10.72
CA ASN A 30 -24.92 4.00 10.42
C ASN A 30 -23.45 3.54 10.41
N ASP A 31 -23.07 2.65 11.33
CA ASP A 31 -21.71 2.12 11.37
C ASP A 31 -21.41 1.30 10.11
N ILE A 32 -22.41 0.56 9.61
CA ILE A 32 -22.32 -0.22 8.38
C ILE A 32 -22.19 0.70 7.16
N THR A 33 -23.03 1.74 7.06
CA THR A 33 -22.95 2.74 5.98
C THR A 33 -21.57 3.40 5.93
N VAL A 34 -21.03 3.80 7.08
CA VAL A 34 -19.68 4.38 7.16
C VAL A 34 -18.62 3.38 6.71
N LEU A 35 -18.74 2.11 7.09
CA LEU A 35 -17.80 1.06 6.65
C LEU A 35 -17.88 0.78 5.15
N GLU A 36 -19.07 0.84 4.55
CA GLU A 36 -19.26 0.72 3.10
C GLU A 36 -18.62 1.89 2.35
N GLU A 37 -18.85 3.12 2.80
CA GLU A 37 -18.24 4.33 2.24
C GLU A 37 -16.71 4.29 2.34
N LEU A 38 -16.18 3.90 3.51
CA LEU A 38 -14.74 3.72 3.69
C LEU A 38 -14.19 2.62 2.78
N SER A 39 -14.92 1.52 2.58
CA SER A 39 -14.50 0.47 1.65
C SER A 39 -14.38 1.03 0.23
N GLN A 40 -15.37 1.81 -0.23
CA GLN A 40 -15.35 2.41 -1.56
C GLN A 40 -14.20 3.42 -1.72
N LEU A 41 -13.98 4.26 -0.70
CA LEU A 41 -12.91 5.26 -0.72
C LEU A 41 -11.51 4.63 -0.69
N LEU A 42 -11.36 3.47 -0.02
CA LEU A 42 -10.09 2.76 0.08
C LEU A 42 -9.81 1.83 -1.11
N CYS A 43 -10.81 1.50 -1.95
CA CYS A 43 -10.63 0.63 -3.12
C CYS A 43 -9.48 1.08 -4.05
N PRO A 44 -9.39 2.36 -4.46
CA PRO A 44 -8.31 2.83 -5.34
C PRO A 44 -6.91 2.68 -4.71
N LEU A 45 -6.81 2.86 -3.37
CA LEU A 45 -5.54 2.69 -2.66
C LEU A 45 -5.11 1.22 -2.59
N HIS A 46 -6.08 0.30 -2.50
CA HIS A 46 -5.80 -1.12 -2.52
C HIS A 46 -5.21 -1.54 -3.86
N GLU A 47 -5.82 -1.15 -4.98
CA GLU A 47 -5.32 -1.44 -6.32
C GLU A 47 -3.93 -0.82 -6.56
N PHE A 48 -3.74 0.43 -6.15
CA PHE A 48 -2.42 1.07 -6.20
C PHE A 48 -1.36 0.32 -5.37
N THR A 49 -1.71 -0.08 -4.14
CA THR A 49 -0.81 -0.83 -3.26
C THR A 49 -0.49 -2.20 -3.84
N ASP A 50 -1.46 -2.87 -4.46
CA ASP A 50 -1.27 -4.18 -5.10
C ASP A 50 -0.34 -4.06 -6.32
N VAL A 51 -0.51 -3.03 -7.16
CA VAL A 51 0.41 -2.73 -8.28
C VAL A 51 1.83 -2.47 -7.78
N LEU A 52 2.01 -1.62 -6.75
CA LEU A 52 3.32 -1.37 -6.16
C LEU A 52 3.93 -2.62 -5.50
N ALA A 53 3.10 -3.44 -4.85
CA ALA A 53 3.54 -4.69 -4.23
C ALA A 53 3.84 -5.80 -5.26
N SER A 54 3.21 -5.73 -6.44
CA SER A 54 3.38 -6.63 -7.57
C SER A 54 4.73 -6.44 -8.28
N GLU A 55 5.35 -5.25 -8.19
CA GLU A 55 6.70 -4.96 -8.74
C GLU A 55 7.89 -5.59 -7.99
N ARG A 56 7.66 -6.70 -7.28
CA ARG A 56 8.75 -7.54 -6.76
C ARG A 56 8.39 -9.00 -6.89
N ARG A 57 8.77 -9.63 -8.02
CA ARG A 57 9.34 -11.00 -8.10
C ARG A 57 9.51 -11.54 -9.54
N GLU A 58 9.97 -10.74 -10.49
CA GLU A 58 10.55 -11.29 -11.73
C GLU A 58 11.94 -10.67 -11.92
N HIS A 59 12.94 -11.31 -11.30
CA HIS A 59 14.37 -11.18 -11.59
C HIS A 59 14.91 -9.80 -12.03
N ALA A 60 14.84 -8.80 -11.16
CA ALA A 60 15.85 -7.74 -11.21
C ALA A 60 17.09 -8.22 -10.44
N TYR A 61 17.95 -9.00 -11.10
CA TYR A 61 19.38 -8.95 -10.75
C TYR A 61 19.78 -7.51 -10.98
N VAL A 62 19.72 -6.69 -9.92
CA VAL A 62 20.34 -5.37 -9.92
C VAL A 62 21.83 -5.69 -9.86
N PRO A 63 22.61 -5.42 -10.93
CA PRO A 63 24.05 -5.38 -10.75
C PRO A 63 24.28 -4.32 -9.68
N THR A 64 24.95 -4.70 -8.60
CA THR A 64 25.35 -3.83 -7.48
C THR A 64 26.11 -2.57 -7.96
N ALA A 65 26.39 -2.45 -9.25
CA ALA A 65 26.96 -1.30 -9.95
C ALA A 65 25.99 -0.14 -10.23
N LEU A 66 24.65 -0.30 -10.16
CA LEU A 66 23.71 0.83 -10.36
C LEU A 66 23.25 1.51 -9.07
N CYS A 67 23.52 0.92 -7.91
CA CYS A 67 23.26 1.57 -6.61
C CYS A 67 24.20 2.74 -6.31
N SER A 68 25.25 2.97 -7.10
CA SER A 68 26.19 4.08 -6.93
C SER A 68 25.85 5.34 -7.74
N HIS A 69 24.78 5.34 -8.54
CA HIS A 69 24.42 6.47 -9.42
C HIS A 69 23.19 7.29 -8.97
N SER A 70 22.69 7.10 -7.75
CA SER A 70 21.70 8.01 -7.17
C SER A 70 22.36 9.35 -6.82
N HIS A 71 22.17 10.28 -7.74
CA HIS A 71 22.63 11.66 -7.79
C HIS A 71 22.01 12.54 -6.69
N ILE A 72 22.18 12.17 -5.41
CA ILE A 72 21.78 12.98 -4.24
C ILE A 72 22.83 14.06 -3.91
N PHE A 73 24.00 14.04 -4.56
CA PHE A 73 25.07 15.01 -4.30
C PHE A 73 25.33 15.91 -5.53
N PRO A 74 25.51 17.22 -5.38
CA PRO A 74 25.85 18.10 -6.49
C PRO A 74 27.26 17.73 -6.99
N GLN A 75 27.35 17.22 -8.21
CA GLN A 75 28.62 16.96 -8.88
C GLN A 75 29.27 18.31 -9.27
N PRO A 76 30.54 18.58 -8.94
CA PRO A 76 31.26 19.69 -9.55
C PRO A 76 31.53 19.34 -11.02
N TYR A 77 30.93 20.12 -11.93
CA TYR A 77 31.14 20.00 -13.37
C TYR A 77 32.61 20.31 -13.72
N VAL A 78 33.37 19.30 -14.14
CA VAL A 78 34.67 19.50 -14.81
C VAL A 78 34.50 19.13 -16.28
N PRO A 79 34.60 20.08 -17.23
CA PRO A 79 34.42 19.81 -18.65
C PRO A 79 35.56 18.95 -19.22
N THR A 80 35.19 17.93 -19.99
CA THR A 80 36.02 16.85 -20.57
C THR A 80 37.06 17.30 -21.62
N PHE A 81 37.34 18.59 -21.78
CA PHE A 81 38.27 19.07 -22.82
C PHE A 81 39.74 19.14 -22.38
N LEU A 82 40.07 18.82 -21.12
CA LEU A 82 41.43 18.95 -20.59
C LEU A 82 42.25 17.65 -20.50
N SER A 83 41.72 16.48 -20.88
CA SER A 83 42.49 15.22 -20.82
C SER A 83 43.25 14.84 -22.11
N PHE A 84 43.15 15.62 -23.18
CA PHE A 84 43.87 15.36 -24.43
C PHE A 84 45.25 16.03 -24.54
N PHE A 85 45.69 16.76 -23.51
CA PHE A 85 46.99 17.44 -23.49
C PHE A 85 47.84 17.05 -22.27
N GLN A 86 48.06 15.75 -22.03
CA GLN A 86 49.32 15.37 -21.38
C GLN A 86 49.74 13.93 -21.69
N ASN A 87 50.61 13.84 -22.70
CA ASN A 87 51.71 12.87 -22.87
C ASN A 87 51.37 11.39 -23.04
#